data_AF-A0A127SDQ8-F1
#
_entry.id   AF-A0A127SDQ8-F1
#
_cell.length_a   1.000
_cell.length_b   1.000
_cell.length_c   1.000
_cell.angle_alpha   90.00
_cell.angle_beta   90.00
_cell.angle_gamma   90.00
#
_symmetry.space_group_name_H-M   'P 1'
#
loop_
_entity.id
_entity.type
_entity.pdbx_description
1 polymer ?
#
loop_
_entity_poly.entity_id
_entity_poly.type
_entity_poly.pdbx_seq_one_letter_code
_entity_poly.pdbx_strand_id
1 'polypeptide(L)'
;MPHVAARTASRDRDTGRYQSHRPEQTLLYQIVDEYYPAFAALMAEQGKELPGYVQREFEEFLQCGRLEHGFLRVRCESCHAEHLVAFSCKRRGFCPSCGARRMAESAALLVDEVLPEQPMRQWVLSFPFQLRFLFGVVCGKGRNPTLRLWPAIFSGEIDVFPGDRRSPLIS
;
A
#
# COMPACT_ATOMS: atom_id res chain seq x y z
N MET A 1 -3.42 8.58 -40.64
CA MET A 1 -2.15 8.08 -40.07
C MET A 1 -1.72 9.03 -38.97
N PRO A 2 -1.96 8.74 -37.68
CA PRO A 2 -1.47 9.60 -36.62
C PRO A 2 -0.04 9.20 -36.23
N HIS A 3 0.82 10.20 -36.18
CA HIS A 3 2.22 10.11 -35.80
C HIS A 3 2.30 9.91 -34.28
N VAL A 4 2.71 8.72 -33.82
CA VAL A 4 3.00 8.48 -32.40
C VAL A 4 4.28 9.24 -32.09
N ALA A 5 4.18 10.31 -31.30
CA ALA A 5 5.31 11.02 -30.75
C ALA A 5 6.01 10.09 -29.74
N ALA A 6 7.06 9.41 -30.20
CA ALA A 6 7.98 8.70 -29.33
C ALA A 6 8.64 9.73 -28.39
N ARG A 7 8.18 9.77 -27.14
CA ARG A 7 8.93 10.43 -26.06
C ARG A 7 10.18 9.59 -25.81
N THR A 8 11.28 9.98 -26.44
CA THR A 8 12.60 9.44 -26.15
C THR A 8 12.98 9.91 -24.74
N ALA A 9 12.61 9.13 -23.73
CA ALA A 9 13.17 9.28 -22.39
C ALA A 9 14.66 8.94 -22.52
N SER A 10 15.51 9.98 -22.52
CA SER A 10 16.94 9.82 -22.32
C SER A 10 17.14 8.98 -21.07
N ARG A 11 17.72 7.79 -21.23
CA ARG A 11 18.10 6.89 -20.12
C ARG A 11 19.15 7.61 -19.30
N ASP A 12 18.71 8.33 -18.28
CA ASP A 12 19.54 8.77 -17.19
C ASP A 12 20.10 7.51 -16.52
N ARG A 13 21.40 7.27 -16.72
CA ARG A 13 22.11 6.02 -16.41
C ARG A 13 22.23 5.76 -14.90
N ASP A 14 21.66 6.61 -14.07
CA ASP A 14 21.69 6.49 -12.60
C ASP A 14 20.31 6.69 -11.94
N THR A 15 19.21 6.47 -12.67
CA THR A 15 17.86 6.49 -12.09
C THR A 15 17.59 5.21 -11.27
N GLY A 16 18.06 5.22 -10.03
CA GLY A 16 17.56 4.38 -8.95
C GLY A 16 18.03 2.93 -8.99
N ARG A 17 19.28 2.67 -8.58
CA ARG A 17 19.74 1.33 -8.24
C ARG A 17 18.75 0.71 -7.24
N TYR A 18 18.06 -0.36 -7.64
CA TYR A 18 17.13 -1.07 -6.77
C TYR A 18 17.85 -1.47 -5.48
N GLN A 19 17.41 -0.90 -4.35
CA GLN A 19 17.91 -1.27 -3.03
C GLN A 19 16.95 -2.27 -2.41
N SER A 20 17.50 -3.42 -1.99
CA SER A 20 16.73 -4.42 -1.26
C SER A 20 16.24 -3.81 0.05
N HIS A 21 14.95 -3.97 0.33
CA HIS A 21 14.38 -3.58 1.61
C HIS A 21 14.99 -4.44 2.73
N ARG A 22 15.28 -3.83 3.88
CA ARG A 22 15.81 -4.49 5.08
C ARG A 22 14.77 -4.43 6.21
N PRO A 23 13.80 -5.36 6.25
CA PRO A 23 12.71 -5.32 7.21
C PRO A 23 13.20 -5.30 8.68
N GLU A 24 14.30 -5.98 8.98
CA GLU A 24 14.91 -6.06 10.31
C GLU A 24 15.38 -4.70 10.88
N GLN A 25 15.58 -3.71 10.02
CA GLN A 25 15.97 -2.36 10.43
C GLN A 25 14.75 -1.49 10.75
N THR A 26 13.54 -1.97 10.51
CA THR A 26 12.31 -1.21 10.79
C THR A 26 11.88 -1.39 12.25
N LEU A 27 11.41 -0.30 12.87
CA LEU A 27 10.95 -0.32 14.27
C LEU A 27 9.82 -1.35 14.50
N LEU A 28 8.87 -1.43 13.57
CA LEU A 28 7.75 -2.37 13.67
C LEU A 28 8.24 -3.82 13.69
N TYR A 29 9.22 -4.14 12.84
CA TYR A 29 9.81 -5.49 12.83
C TYR A 29 10.44 -5.81 14.17
N GLN A 30 11.29 -4.92 14.69
CA GLN A 30 12.01 -5.14 15.96
C GLN A 30 11.05 -5.37 17.13
N ILE A 31 9.98 -4.57 17.21
CA ILE A 31 8.95 -4.74 18.23
C ILE A 31 8.24 -6.08 18.09
N VAL A 32 7.85 -6.47 16.87
CA VAL A 32 7.16 -7.75 16.67
C VAL A 32 8.08 -8.92 16.98
N ASP A 33 9.32 -8.88 16.52
CA ASP A 33 10.33 -9.93 16.73
C ASP A 33 10.61 -10.14 18.23
N GLU A 34 10.76 -9.04 18.99
CA GLU A 34 11.03 -9.09 20.43
C GLU A 34 9.82 -9.53 21.26
N TYR A 35 8.64 -8.96 21.00
CA TYR A 35 7.50 -9.09 21.92
C TYR A 35 6.49 -10.17 21.52
N TYR A 36 6.44 -10.61 20.25
CA TYR A 36 5.46 -11.62 19.81
C TYR A 36 5.59 -12.97 20.54
N PRO A 37 6.79 -13.56 20.72
CA PRO A 37 6.92 -14.84 21.41
C PRO A 37 6.44 -14.76 22.87
N ALA A 38 6.82 -13.69 23.58
CA ALA A 38 6.41 -13.45 24.96
C ALA A 38 4.89 -13.26 25.07
N PHE A 39 4.29 -12.52 24.13
CA PHE A 39 2.84 -12.33 24.06
C PHE A 39 2.09 -13.63 23.80
N ALA A 40 2.58 -14.46 22.86
CA ALA A 40 1.98 -15.76 22.56
C ALA A 40 2.02 -16.71 23.77
N ALA A 41 3.15 -16.73 24.49
CA ALA A 41 3.29 -17.52 25.72
C ALA A 41 2.31 -17.08 26.82
N LEU A 42 2.21 -15.77 27.08
CA LEU A 42 1.26 -15.21 28.05
C LEU A 42 -0.19 -15.59 27.72
N MET A 43 -0.55 -15.55 26.44
CA MET A 43 -1.90 -15.93 25.97
C MET A 43 -2.19 -17.42 26.20
N ALA A 44 -1.21 -18.29 25.95
CA ALA A 44 -1.31 -19.72 26.22
C ALA A 44 -1.45 -20.02 27.73
N GLU A 45 -0.68 -19.35 28.59
CA GLU A 45 -0.77 -19.49 30.05
C GLU A 45 -2.15 -19.10 30.59
N GLN A 46 -2.79 -18.09 29.98
CA GLN A 46 -4.14 -17.66 30.33
C GLN A 46 -5.25 -18.56 29.75
N GLY A 47 -4.89 -19.65 29.07
CA GLY A 47 -5.84 -20.56 28.41
C GLY A 47 -6.56 -19.93 27.21
N LYS A 48 -6.04 -18.83 26.67
CA LYS A 48 -6.62 -18.08 25.54
C LYS A 48 -5.63 -18.10 24.37
N GLU A 49 -5.57 -19.20 23.65
CA GLU A 49 -4.70 -19.27 22.46
C GLU A 49 -5.11 -18.24 21.40
N LEU A 50 -4.11 -17.65 20.75
CA LEU A 50 -4.33 -16.76 19.62
C LEU A 50 -4.91 -17.57 18.46
N PRO A 51 -5.94 -17.07 17.75
CA PRO A 51 -6.44 -17.75 16.57
C PRO A 51 -5.32 -18.00 15.56
N GLY A 52 -5.26 -19.20 14.97
CA GLY A 52 -4.15 -19.58 14.08
C GLY A 52 -3.93 -18.66 12.87
N TYR A 53 -4.97 -17.95 12.41
CA TYR A 53 -4.80 -16.94 11.37
C TYR A 53 -3.97 -15.73 11.82
N VAL A 54 -4.05 -15.35 13.10
CA VAL A 54 -3.29 -14.26 13.70
C VAL A 54 -1.83 -14.67 13.85
N GLN A 55 -1.58 -15.87 14.38
CA GLN A 55 -0.22 -16.40 14.54
C GLN A 55 0.51 -16.47 13.18
N ARG A 56 -0.17 -17.03 12.18
CA ARG A 56 0.34 -17.09 10.81
C ARG A 56 0.64 -15.71 10.21
N GLU A 57 -0.16 -14.68 10.53
CA GLU A 57 0.11 -13.32 10.05
C GLU A 57 1.40 -12.73 10.65
N PHE A 58 1.66 -12.97 11.94
CA PHE A 58 2.91 -12.54 12.58
C PHE A 58 4.13 -13.30 12.07
N GLU A 59 4.03 -14.63 11.96
CA GLU A 59 5.11 -15.48 11.45
C GLU A 59 5.49 -15.14 10.01
N GLU A 60 4.49 -15.01 9.12
CA GLU A 60 4.75 -14.63 7.72
C GLU A 60 5.23 -13.19 7.59
N PHE A 61 4.86 -12.29 8.51
CA PHE A 61 5.39 -10.93 8.55
C PHE A 61 6.89 -10.94 8.90
N LEU A 62 7.30 -11.70 9.92
CA LEU A 62 8.72 -11.83 10.31
C LEU A 62 9.56 -12.47 9.19
N GLN A 63 8.96 -13.31 8.35
CA GLN A 63 9.65 -13.89 7.20
C GLN A 63 9.69 -12.97 5.96
N CYS A 64 8.81 -11.96 5.90
CA CYS A 64 8.60 -11.15 4.71
C CYS A 64 9.83 -10.29 4.38
N GLY A 65 10.35 -10.41 3.15
CA GLY A 65 11.43 -9.57 2.66
C GLY A 65 12.83 -10.00 3.10
N ARG A 66 12.97 -11.14 3.76
CA ARG A 66 14.29 -11.69 4.15
C ARG A 66 14.75 -12.71 3.12
N LEU A 67 16.00 -12.57 2.66
CA LEU A 67 16.62 -13.50 1.71
C LEU A 67 16.81 -14.91 2.31
N GLU A 68 16.92 -15.01 3.63
CA GLU A 68 17.07 -16.28 4.35
C GLU A 68 15.86 -17.21 4.22
N HIS A 69 14.66 -16.63 4.03
CA HIS A 69 13.41 -17.39 3.86
C HIS A 69 13.05 -17.63 2.40
N GLY A 70 13.96 -17.33 1.48
CA GLY A 70 13.83 -17.59 0.05
C GLY A 70 13.84 -16.33 -0.81
N PHE A 71 14.34 -16.49 -2.03
CA PHE A 71 14.49 -15.42 -2.99
C PHE A 71 14.34 -15.92 -4.42
N LEU A 72 13.97 -14.99 -5.31
CA LEU A 72 14.02 -15.15 -6.75
C LEU A 72 15.24 -14.40 -7.29
N ARG A 73 16.02 -15.05 -8.15
CA ARG A 73 17.08 -14.38 -8.91
C ARG A 73 16.55 -13.95 -10.26
N VAL A 74 16.52 -12.64 -10.48
CA VAL A 74 16.12 -12.03 -11.75
C VAL A 74 17.39 -11.60 -12.48
N ARG A 75 17.59 -12.11 -13.69
CA ARG A 75 18.70 -11.72 -14.56
C ARG A 75 18.14 -11.03 -15.80
N CYS A 76 18.68 -9.87 -16.13
CA CYS A 76 18.36 -9.23 -17.39
C CYS A 76 19.06 -9.95 -18.55
N GLU A 77 18.35 -10.26 -19.63
CA GLU A 77 18.93 -10.93 -20.79
C GLU A 77 19.87 -10.02 -21.59
N SER A 78 19.62 -8.71 -21.62
CA SER A 78 20.38 -7.75 -22.43
C SER A 78 21.62 -7.18 -21.72
N CYS A 79 21.53 -6.85 -20.43
CA CYS A 79 22.65 -6.27 -19.67
C CYS A 79 23.28 -7.25 -18.66
N HIS A 80 22.72 -8.45 -18.52
CA HIS A 80 23.18 -9.48 -17.56
C HIS A 80 23.27 -9.05 -16.11
N ALA A 81 22.70 -7.90 -15.74
CA ALA A 81 22.55 -7.49 -14.35
C ALA A 81 21.67 -8.50 -13.61
N GLU A 82 22.13 -8.93 -12.44
CA GLU A 82 21.43 -9.86 -11.56
C GLU A 82 20.92 -9.12 -10.32
N HIS A 83 19.67 -9.39 -9.96
CA HIS A 83 19.05 -8.89 -8.74
C HIS A 83 18.41 -10.05 -7.97
N LEU A 84 18.62 -10.06 -6.65
CA LEU A 84 17.94 -10.98 -5.75
C LEU A 84 16.70 -10.27 -5.19
N VAL A 85 15.55 -10.91 -5.33
CA VAL A 85 14.27 -10.41 -4.86
C VAL A 85 13.75 -11.37 -3.79
N ALA A 86 13.67 -10.90 -2.56
CA ALA A 86 13.12 -11.69 -1.46
C ALA A 86 11.61 -11.94 -1.64
N PHE A 87 11.12 -13.04 -1.07
CA PHE A 87 9.69 -13.31 -1.08
C PHE A 87 8.91 -12.36 -0.16
N SER A 88 7.69 -12.05 -0.56
CA SER A 88 6.75 -11.19 0.16
C SER A 88 5.63 -12.02 0.77
N CYS A 89 5.12 -11.66 1.96
CA CYS A 89 4.02 -12.39 2.61
C CYS A 89 2.67 -12.28 1.87
N LYS A 90 2.49 -11.29 0.98
CA LYS A 90 1.27 -11.08 0.18
C LYS A 90 -0.03 -10.89 1.01
N ARG A 91 0.05 -10.72 2.32
CA ARG A 91 -1.12 -10.52 3.22
C ARG A 91 -1.72 -9.12 3.13
N ARG A 92 -2.97 -8.97 3.59
CA ARG A 92 -3.70 -7.69 3.71
C ARG A 92 -3.69 -7.11 5.13
N GLY A 93 -2.89 -7.69 6.03
CA GLY A 93 -2.75 -7.24 7.41
C GLY A 93 -1.82 -6.04 7.55
N PHE A 94 -1.02 -6.03 8.60
CA PHE A 94 -0.24 -4.87 9.03
C PHE A 94 1.13 -4.70 8.33
N CYS A 95 1.53 -5.61 7.44
CA CYS A 95 2.83 -5.53 6.76
C CYS A 95 2.90 -4.28 5.86
N PRO A 96 3.74 -3.28 6.18
CA PRO A 96 3.75 -2.01 5.44
C PRO A 96 4.28 -2.18 4.02
N SER A 97 5.28 -3.03 3.80
CA SER A 97 5.87 -3.27 2.48
C SER A 97 4.87 -3.92 1.52
N CYS A 98 4.15 -4.95 1.98
CA CYS A 98 3.12 -5.61 1.16
C CYS A 98 1.86 -4.74 0.98
N GLY A 99 1.49 -3.97 2.01
CA GLY A 99 0.40 -3.00 1.94
C GLY A 99 0.69 -1.92 0.89
N ALA A 100 1.87 -1.29 0.97
CA ALA A 100 2.31 -0.27 0.02
C ALA A 100 2.41 -0.83 -1.40
N ARG A 101 2.99 -2.03 -1.59
CA ARG A 101 3.05 -2.66 -2.92
C ARG A 101 1.66 -2.88 -3.50
N ARG A 102 0.72 -3.41 -2.71
CA ARG A 102 -0.66 -3.62 -3.16
C ARG A 102 -1.35 -2.29 -3.50
N MET A 103 -1.11 -1.23 -2.72
CA MET A 103 -1.67 0.09 -3.03
C MET A 103 -1.16 0.60 -4.37
N ALA A 104 0.14 0.47 -4.65
CA ALA A 104 0.75 0.86 -5.91
C ALA A 104 0.22 0.02 -7.09
N GLU A 105 0.16 -1.31 -6.93
CA GLU A 105 -0.41 -2.23 -7.93
C GLU A 105 -1.89 -1.90 -8.23
N SER A 106 -2.67 -1.60 -7.20
CA SER A 106 -4.09 -1.23 -7.35
C SER A 106 -4.24 0.12 -8.05
N ALA A 107 -3.37 1.09 -7.73
CA ALA A 107 -3.37 2.40 -8.38
C ALA A 107 -3.03 2.27 -9.87
N ALA A 108 -2.03 1.46 -10.21
CA ALA A 108 -1.68 1.18 -11.61
C ALA A 108 -2.86 0.55 -12.36
N LEU A 109 -3.47 -0.50 -11.80
CA LEU A 109 -4.65 -1.14 -12.40
C LEU A 109 -5.80 -0.14 -12.63
N LEU A 110 -6.05 0.74 -11.66
CA LEU A 110 -7.10 1.75 -11.79
C LEU A 110 -6.81 2.71 -12.94
N VAL A 111 -5.57 3.20 -13.05
CA VAL A 111 -5.17 4.16 -14.09
C VAL A 111 -5.16 3.51 -15.47
N ASP A 112 -4.67 2.28 -15.58
CA ASP A 112 -4.43 1.64 -16.87
C ASP A 112 -5.71 1.03 -17.47
N GLU A 113 -6.58 0.45 -16.64
CA GLU A 113 -7.67 -0.42 -17.12
C GLU A 113 -9.08 0.04 -16.71
N VAL A 114 -9.22 0.89 -15.69
CA VAL A 114 -10.54 1.18 -15.08
C VAL A 114 -10.98 2.62 -15.30
N LEU A 115 -10.08 3.59 -15.10
CA LEU A 115 -10.42 5.00 -15.13
C LEU A 115 -10.35 5.55 -16.55
N PRO A 116 -11.36 6.32 -17.01
CA PRO A 116 -11.33 6.94 -18.32
C PRO A 116 -10.33 8.11 -18.37
N GLU A 117 -9.85 8.45 -19.57
CA GLU A 117 -9.01 9.63 -19.83
C GLU A 117 -9.82 10.93 -19.77
N GLN A 118 -10.41 11.22 -18.62
CA GLN A 118 -11.19 12.42 -18.34
C GLN A 118 -10.62 13.12 -17.11
N PRO A 119 -10.72 14.47 -17.01
CA PRO A 119 -10.28 15.18 -15.82
C PRO A 119 -11.15 14.76 -14.62
N MET A 120 -10.52 14.10 -13.65
CA MET A 120 -11.16 13.65 -12.42
C MET A 120 -10.67 14.45 -11.21
N ARG A 121 -11.56 14.70 -10.24
CA ARG A 121 -11.22 15.35 -8.97
C ARG A 121 -11.20 14.33 -7.85
N GLN A 122 -10.03 14.14 -7.23
CA GLN A 122 -9.90 13.31 -6.04
C GLN A 122 -10.37 14.10 -4.80
N TRP A 123 -11.31 13.54 -4.05
CA TRP A 123 -11.73 14.06 -2.74
C TRP A 123 -11.19 13.16 -1.64
N VAL A 124 -10.48 13.74 -0.68
CA VAL A 124 -9.99 13.04 0.50
C VAL A 124 -10.72 13.58 1.72
N LEU A 125 -11.56 12.75 2.33
CA LEU A 125 -12.19 13.06 3.61
C LEU A 125 -11.25 12.61 4.74
N SER A 126 -10.83 13.54 5.59
CA SER A 126 -10.03 13.24 6.77
C SER A 126 -10.83 13.54 8.04
N PHE A 127 -10.67 12.69 9.05
CA PHE A 127 -11.33 12.86 10.34
C PHE A 127 -10.34 13.35 11.40
N PRO A 128 -10.77 14.20 12.36
CA PRO A 128 -10.03 14.50 13.58
C PRO A 128 -9.59 13.21 14.30
N PHE A 129 -8.41 13.21 14.93
CA PHE A 129 -7.79 12.02 15.50
C PHE A 129 -8.72 11.25 16.46
N GLN A 130 -9.45 11.97 17.29
CA GLN A 130 -10.42 11.46 18.26
C GLN A 130 -11.55 10.66 17.59
N LEU A 131 -11.98 11.09 16.40
CA LEU A 131 -13.08 10.47 15.66
C LEU A 131 -12.63 9.24 14.85
N ARG A 132 -11.34 9.12 14.52
CA ARG A 132 -10.82 7.98 13.73
C ARG A 132 -11.04 6.63 14.42
N PHE A 133 -10.98 6.60 15.76
CA PHE A 133 -11.23 5.40 16.56
C PHE A 133 -12.70 4.98 16.53
N LEU A 134 -13.63 5.93 16.52
CA LEU A 134 -15.08 5.67 16.46
C LEU A 134 -15.49 5.10 15.10
N PHE A 135 -14.86 5.56 14.03
CA PHE A 135 -15.15 5.11 12.66
C PHE A 135 -14.35 3.88 12.21
N GLY A 136 -13.45 3.35 13.05
CA GLY A 136 -12.64 2.18 12.70
C GLY A 136 -11.70 2.40 11.51
N VAL A 137 -11.29 3.64 11.23
CA VAL A 137 -10.44 4.01 10.07
C VAL A 137 -8.97 3.55 10.26
N VAL A 138 -8.66 2.90 11.38
CA VAL A 138 -7.39 2.20 11.56
C VAL A 138 -7.40 0.96 10.68
N CYS A 139 -6.61 1.01 9.62
CA CYS A 139 -6.32 -0.08 8.70
C CYS A 139 -6.08 -1.39 9.48
N GLY A 140 -6.91 -2.41 9.24
CA GLY A 140 -6.64 -3.76 9.75
C GLY A 140 -7.82 -4.62 10.21
N LYS A 141 -9.06 -4.13 10.27
CA LYS A 141 -10.22 -5.01 10.53
C LYS A 141 -11.30 -4.86 9.46
N GLY A 142 -11.51 -5.92 8.70
CA GLY A 142 -12.55 -6.05 7.68
C GLY A 142 -13.97 -6.00 8.26
N ARG A 143 -14.42 -4.80 8.64
CA ARG A 143 -15.84 -4.47 8.78
C ARG A 143 -16.06 -3.14 8.11
N ASN A 144 -16.74 -3.18 6.98
CA ASN A 144 -17.10 -2.02 6.20
C ASN A 144 -18.24 -1.24 6.91
N PRO A 145 -18.04 0.01 7.38
CA PRO A 145 -19.12 0.83 7.94
C PRO A 145 -19.86 1.66 6.87
N THR A 146 -19.56 1.46 5.57
CA THR A 146 -19.96 2.35 4.48
C THR A 146 -21.46 2.40 4.18
N LEU A 147 -22.30 1.59 4.83
CA LEU A 147 -23.75 1.55 4.56
C LEU A 147 -24.62 2.45 5.46
N ARG A 148 -24.08 3.11 6.51
CA ARG A 148 -24.89 3.97 7.41
C ARG A 148 -24.68 5.48 7.27
N LEU A 149 -23.66 5.94 6.55
CA LEU A 149 -23.31 7.37 6.44
C LEU A 149 -23.41 7.92 5.01
N TRP A 150 -23.67 7.07 4.03
CA TRP A 150 -23.69 7.45 2.63
C TRP A 150 -24.77 8.49 2.26
N PRO A 151 -25.98 8.46 2.84
CA PRO A 151 -26.98 9.50 2.55
C PRO A 151 -26.55 10.88 3.04
N ALA A 152 -25.88 10.99 4.20
CA ALA A 152 -25.54 12.28 4.79
C ALA A 152 -24.39 13.01 4.07
N ILE A 153 -23.54 12.29 3.33
CA ILE A 153 -22.40 12.87 2.62
C ILE A 153 -22.77 13.30 1.19
N PHE A 154 -23.74 12.62 0.55
CA PHE A 154 -24.14 12.88 -0.84
C PHE A 154 -25.45 13.67 -1.00
N SER A 155 -26.09 14.12 0.08
CA SER A 155 -27.26 15.02 0.00
C SER A 155 -26.91 16.50 -0.28
N GLY A 156 -25.63 16.84 -0.43
CA GLY A 156 -25.20 18.14 -0.92
C GLY A 156 -25.17 18.15 -2.45
N GLU A 157 -26.07 18.93 -3.04
CA GLU A 157 -26.16 19.27 -4.46
C GLU A 157 -24.78 19.41 -5.12
N ILE A 158 -24.51 18.58 -6.13
CA ILE A 158 -23.28 18.67 -6.94
C ILE A 158 -23.47 19.87 -7.87
N ASP A 159 -23.18 21.06 -7.36
CA ASP A 159 -23.05 22.23 -8.23
C ASP A 159 -21.80 22.06 -9.10
N VAL A 160 -22.04 21.56 -10.32
CA VAL A 160 -21.07 21.59 -11.41
C VAL A 160 -20.91 23.06 -11.81
N PHE A 161 -19.95 23.75 -11.19
CA PHE A 161 -19.51 25.05 -11.70
C PHE A 161 -18.83 24.84 -13.06
N PRO A 162 -19.36 25.40 -14.17
CA PRO A 162 -18.65 25.40 -15.43
C PRO A 162 -17.47 26.38 -15.28
N GLY A 163 -16.26 25.83 -15.13
CA GLY A 163 -15.03 26.62 -15.11
C GLY A 163 -14.80 27.26 -16.46
N ASP A 164 -15.24 28.52 -16.60
CA ASP A 164 -15.00 29.32 -17.79
C ASP A 164 -13.49 29.54 -17.97
N ARG A 165 -13.02 29.18 -19.16
CA ARG A 165 -11.62 29.20 -19.56
C ARG A 165 -11.33 30.60 -20.10
N ARG A 166 -10.91 31.54 -19.24
CA ARG A 166 -10.32 32.87 -19.54
C ARG A 166 -10.15 33.59 -18.19
N SER A 167 -8.98 34.01 -17.71
CA SER A 167 -7.91 34.76 -18.36
C SER A 167 -6.74 34.95 -17.35
N PRO A 168 -5.59 35.50 -17.79
CA PRO A 168 -4.26 35.19 -17.27
C PRO A 168 -3.64 36.29 -16.38
N LEU A 169 -2.42 35.99 -15.88
CA LEU A 169 -1.37 36.89 -15.38
C LEU A 169 -1.47 37.44 -13.94
N ILE A 170 -0.57 36.91 -13.10
CA ILE A 170 0.37 37.57 -12.16
C ILE A 170 0.02 39.00 -11.70
N SER A 171 -0.32 39.15 -10.41
CA SER A 171 0.41 39.90 -9.38
C SER A 171 -0.29 39.78 -8.04
#